data_AF-A0A1M7QUX0-F1
#
_entry.id   AF-A0A1M7QUX0-F1
#
_cell.length_a   1.000
_cell.length_b   1.000
_cell.length_c   1.000
_cell.angle_alpha   90.00
_cell.angle_beta   90.00
_cell.angle_gamma   90.00
#
_symmetry.space_group_name_H-M   'P 1'
#
loop_
_entity.id
_entity.type
_entity.pdbx_description
1 polymer ?
#
loop_
_entity_poly.entity_id
_entity_poly.type
_entity_poly.pdbx_seq_one_letter_code
_entity_poly.pdbx_strand_id
1 'polypeptide(L)'
;MALPDTEVRRTTAAAITAARDTSLTRSAAAQAGRAALTPLPGFRTGDALASAVLTAAAPNRLAVYDQRAHSALHTLGIALSHAPGRYARYIKAIDQLLTAAPDPIRHWTARTMDTALYWLNQPITTFNQLDQYPTKADTT
;
A
#
# COMPACT_ATOMS: atom_id res chain seq x y z
N MET A 1 -15.12 -11.01 -21.87
CA MET A 1 -14.01 -11.55 -22.69
C MET A 1 -12.88 -11.95 -21.76
N ALA A 2 -12.51 -13.23 -21.73
CA ALA A 2 -11.36 -13.70 -20.94
C ALA A 2 -10.07 -13.47 -21.73
N LEU A 3 -9.05 -12.89 -21.10
CA LEU A 3 -7.72 -12.73 -21.68
C LEU A 3 -7.06 -14.12 -21.76
N PRO A 4 -6.28 -14.46 -22.81
CA PRO A 4 -5.53 -15.72 -22.86
C PRO A 4 -4.56 -15.85 -21.67
N ASP A 5 -4.42 -17.04 -21.11
CA ASP A 5 -3.51 -17.29 -19.96
C ASP A 5 -2.06 -16.87 -20.28
N THR A 6 -1.61 -17.11 -21.50
CA THR A 6 -0.29 -16.69 -21.99
C THR A 6 -0.08 -15.18 -21.90
N GLU A 7 -1.11 -14.41 -22.21
CA GLU A 7 -1.10 -12.95 -22.13
C GLU A 7 -1.10 -12.48 -20.67
N VAL A 8 -1.87 -13.13 -19.79
CA VAL A 8 -1.88 -12.86 -18.36
C VAL A 8 -0.50 -13.09 -17.75
N ARG A 9 0.14 -14.22 -18.06
CA ARG A 9 1.49 -14.55 -17.58
C ARG A 9 2.51 -13.55 -18.08
N ARG A 10 2.49 -13.23 -19.38
CA ARG A 10 3.41 -12.26 -19.99
C ARG A 10 3.30 -10.88 -19.33
N THR A 11 2.07 -10.41 -19.14
CA THR A 11 1.79 -9.10 -18.54
C THR A 11 2.22 -9.05 -17.08
N THR A 12 1.91 -10.09 -16.31
CA THR A 12 2.30 -10.21 -14.91
C THR A 12 3.81 -10.30 -14.76
N ALA A 13 4.50 -11.05 -15.63
CA ALA A 13 5.96 -11.13 -15.63
C ALA A 13 6.60 -9.77 -15.90
N ALA A 14 6.12 -9.00 -16.87
CA ALA A 14 6.60 -7.64 -17.14
C ALA A 14 6.43 -6.72 -15.93
N ALA A 15 5.28 -6.81 -15.25
CA ALA A 15 5.02 -6.03 -14.04
C ALA A 15 5.97 -6.41 -12.88
N ILE A 16 6.23 -7.71 -12.69
CA ILE A 16 7.18 -8.22 -11.68
C ILE A 16 8.60 -7.75 -11.97
N THR A 17 9.04 -7.84 -13.22
CA THR A 17 10.37 -7.37 -13.65
C THR A 17 10.53 -5.88 -13.35
N ALA A 18 9.56 -5.05 -13.73
CA ALA A 18 9.57 -3.63 -13.42
C ALA A 18 9.60 -3.34 -11.92
N ALA A 19 8.81 -4.07 -11.12
CA ALA A 19 8.79 -3.91 -9.65
C ALA A 19 10.12 -4.25 -8.98
N ARG A 20 10.86 -5.22 -9.54
CA ARG A 20 12.15 -5.69 -9.01
C ARG A 20 13.35 -4.95 -9.54
N ASP A 21 13.21 -4.17 -10.61
CA ASP A 21 14.31 -3.46 -11.25
C ASP A 21 14.91 -2.38 -10.34
N THR A 22 16.01 -2.71 -9.65
CA THR A 22 16.70 -1.83 -8.70
C THR A 22 17.47 -0.69 -9.34
N SER A 23 17.61 -0.67 -10.67
CA SER A 23 18.20 0.47 -11.39
C SER A 23 17.27 1.69 -11.40
N LEU A 24 15.96 1.48 -11.22
CA LEU A 24 14.95 2.52 -11.17
C LEU A 24 14.75 3.06 -9.75
N THR A 25 14.23 4.29 -9.63
CA THR A 25 13.66 4.76 -8.37
C THR A 25 12.41 3.93 -8.02
N ARG A 26 12.04 3.82 -6.74
CA ARG A 26 10.85 3.05 -6.34
C ARG A 26 9.58 3.56 -7.02
N SER A 27 9.43 4.88 -7.14
CA SER A 27 8.27 5.48 -7.83
C SER A 27 8.24 5.17 -9.33
N ALA A 28 9.40 5.13 -10.00
CA ALA A 28 9.49 4.78 -11.41
C ALA A 28 9.18 3.28 -11.65
N ALA A 29 9.71 2.40 -10.80
CA ALA A 29 9.37 0.98 -10.80
C ALA A 29 7.87 0.74 -10.55
N ALA A 30 7.27 1.47 -9.60
CA ALA A 30 5.84 1.43 -9.32
C ALA A 30 5.00 1.90 -10.52
N GLN A 31 5.40 2.97 -11.19
CA GLN A 31 4.73 3.47 -12.39
C GLN A 31 4.81 2.45 -13.53
N ALA A 32 6.00 1.92 -13.83
CA ALA A 32 6.21 0.94 -14.89
C ALA A 32 5.44 -0.36 -14.63
N GLY A 33 5.51 -0.87 -13.40
CA GLY A 33 4.74 -2.06 -12.99
C GLY A 33 3.23 -1.83 -13.08
N ARG A 34 2.74 -0.67 -12.66
CA ARG A 34 1.31 -0.33 -12.74
C ARG A 34 0.83 -0.20 -14.17
N ALA A 35 1.64 0.41 -15.05
CA ALA A 35 1.35 0.56 -16.46
C ALA A 35 1.29 -0.81 -17.15
N ALA A 36 2.22 -1.70 -16.83
CA ALA A 36 2.25 -3.06 -17.35
C ALA A 36 0.97 -3.84 -17.01
N LEU A 37 0.38 -3.67 -15.82
CA LEU A 37 -0.85 -4.39 -15.42
C LEU A 37 -2.14 -3.89 -16.09
N THR A 38 -2.14 -2.69 -16.69
CA THR A 38 -3.33 -2.04 -17.29
C THR A 38 -4.15 -2.91 -18.26
N PRO A 39 -3.55 -3.76 -19.12
CA PRO A 39 -4.29 -4.61 -20.05
C PRO A 39 -5.14 -5.69 -19.36
N LEU A 40 -4.80 -6.07 -18.12
CA LEU A 40 -5.49 -7.14 -17.42
C LEU A 40 -6.90 -6.72 -16.96
N PRO A 41 -7.91 -7.60 -17.08
CA PRO A 41 -9.21 -7.34 -16.49
C PRO A 41 -9.07 -7.18 -14.97
N GLY A 42 -9.74 -6.17 -14.40
CA GLY A 42 -9.64 -5.83 -12.97
C GLY A 42 -8.49 -4.87 -12.61
N PHE A 43 -7.58 -4.55 -13.54
CA PHE A 43 -6.48 -3.60 -13.33
C PHE A 43 -6.64 -2.29 -14.12
N ARG A 44 -7.77 -2.11 -14.81
CA ARG A 44 -8.05 -0.88 -15.56
C ARG A 44 -8.31 0.32 -14.66
N THR A 45 -8.96 0.09 -13.51
CA THR A 45 -9.35 1.13 -12.57
C THR A 45 -8.86 0.79 -11.17
N GLY A 46 -8.56 1.82 -10.39
CA GLY A 46 -8.04 1.68 -9.04
C GLY A 46 -6.58 1.25 -8.99
N ASP A 47 -5.95 1.53 -7.85
CA ASP A 47 -4.53 1.24 -7.61
C ASP A 47 -4.33 0.17 -6.53
N ALA A 48 -5.37 -0.19 -5.77
CA ALA A 48 -5.24 -1.11 -4.65
C ALA A 48 -4.77 -2.51 -5.07
N LEU A 49 -5.49 -3.16 -6.00
CA LEU A 49 -5.12 -4.48 -6.48
C LEU A 49 -3.74 -4.49 -7.16
N ALA A 50 -3.48 -3.49 -8.01
CA ALA A 50 -2.18 -3.34 -8.68
C ALA A 50 -1.03 -3.20 -7.67
N SER A 51 -1.21 -2.34 -6.66
CA SER A 51 -0.21 -2.14 -5.61
C SER A 51 0.05 -3.40 -4.80
N ALA A 52 -0.98 -4.21 -4.52
CA ALA A 52 -0.83 -5.46 -3.79
C ALA A 52 -0.01 -6.49 -4.59
N VAL A 53 -0.30 -6.64 -5.88
CA VAL A 53 0.46 -7.55 -6.78
C VAL A 53 1.92 -7.11 -6.88
N LEU A 54 2.17 -5.81 -7.06
CA LEU A 54 3.52 -5.28 -7.18
C LEU A 54 4.29 -5.41 -5.85
N THR A 55 3.62 -5.22 -4.72
CA THR A 55 4.22 -5.40 -3.39
C THR A 55 4.53 -6.87 -3.11
N ALA A 56 3.66 -7.80 -3.51
CA ALA A 56 3.95 -9.23 -3.40
C ALA A 56 5.20 -9.62 -4.23
N ALA A 57 5.44 -8.95 -5.35
CA ALA A 57 6.63 -9.17 -6.18
C ALA A 57 7.93 -8.61 -5.55
N ALA A 58 7.85 -7.49 -4.84
CA ALA A 58 9.00 -6.78 -4.26
C ALA A 58 8.68 -6.17 -2.88
N PRO A 59 8.47 -7.00 -1.84
CA PRO A 59 7.91 -6.54 -0.55
C PRO A 59 8.83 -5.59 0.21
N ASN A 60 10.15 -5.68 0.03
CA ASN A 60 11.09 -4.79 0.71
C ASN A 60 11.20 -3.41 0.03
N ARG A 61 10.64 -3.28 -1.18
CA ARG A 61 10.83 -2.11 -2.05
C ARG A 61 9.54 -1.37 -2.33
N LEU A 62 8.42 -2.07 -2.48
CA LEU A 62 7.13 -1.46 -2.76
C LEU A 62 6.20 -1.59 -1.57
N ALA A 63 5.12 -0.83 -1.62
CA ALA A 63 4.12 -0.73 -0.57
C ALA A 63 2.71 -0.87 -1.16
N VAL A 64 1.79 -1.35 -0.33
CA VAL A 64 0.38 -1.45 -0.70
C VAL A 64 -0.26 -0.07 -0.55
N TYR A 65 -1.04 0.30 -1.55
CA TYR A 65 -1.87 1.50 -1.52
C TYR A 65 -3.32 1.08 -1.30
N ASP A 66 -3.95 1.63 -0.27
CA ASP A 66 -5.39 1.51 -0.06
C ASP A 66 -5.98 2.85 0.39
N GLN A 67 -7.29 2.86 0.66
CA GLN A 67 -7.96 4.07 1.15
C GLN A 67 -7.44 4.51 2.53
N ARG A 68 -7.00 3.56 3.38
CA ARG A 68 -6.52 3.87 4.72
C ARG A 68 -5.16 4.55 4.68
N ALA A 69 -4.24 4.06 3.85
CA ALA A 69 -2.95 4.67 3.61
C ALA A 69 -3.10 6.08 3.01
N HIS A 70 -4.06 6.28 2.10
CA HIS A 70 -4.39 7.60 1.57
C HIS A 70 -4.86 8.56 2.69
N SER A 71 -5.80 8.12 3.52
CA SER A 71 -6.27 8.91 4.66
C SER A 71 -5.17 9.18 5.68
N ALA A 72 -4.30 8.22 5.97
CA ALA A 72 -3.15 8.40 6.85
C ALA A 72 -2.19 9.48 6.34
N LEU A 73 -1.86 9.47 5.05
CA LEU A 73 -1.06 10.53 4.44
C LEU A 73 -1.74 11.89 4.52
N HIS A 74 -3.05 11.95 4.31
CA HIS A 74 -3.81 13.18 4.47
C HIS A 74 -3.76 13.71 5.92
N THR A 75 -3.87 12.84 6.92
CA THR A 75 -3.70 13.18 8.35
C THR A 75 -2.31 13.73 8.66
N LEU A 76 -1.28 13.23 7.96
CA LEU A 76 0.09 13.74 8.04
C LEU A 76 0.31 15.04 7.22
N GLY A 77 -0.73 15.60 6.61
CA GLY A 77 -0.64 16.82 5.77
C GLY A 77 -0.12 16.59 4.35
N ILE A 78 0.01 15.32 3.92
CA ILE A 78 0.51 14.95 2.59
C ILE A 78 -0.68 14.65 1.67
N ALA A 79 -1.04 15.62 0.83
CA ALA A 79 -2.13 15.46 -0.13
C ALA A 79 -1.66 14.75 -1.42
N LEU A 80 -2.32 13.64 -1.77
CA LEU A 80 -2.14 12.97 -3.06
C LEU A 80 -3.25 13.38 -4.03
N SER A 81 -2.89 13.98 -5.16
CA SER A 81 -3.90 14.38 -6.15
C SER A 81 -4.63 13.17 -6.76
N HIS A 82 -5.87 13.40 -7.20
CA HIS A 82 -6.73 12.36 -7.80
C HIS A 82 -6.34 11.99 -9.24
N ALA A 83 -5.43 12.74 -9.86
CA ALA A 83 -4.97 12.52 -11.24
C ALA A 83 -4.41 11.09 -11.47
N PRO A 84 -4.27 10.64 -12.73
CA PRO A 84 -3.56 9.40 -13.03
C PRO A 84 -2.15 9.35 -12.42
N GLY A 85 -1.63 8.16 -12.18
CA GLY A 85 -0.32 7.95 -11.55
C GLY A 85 -0.31 8.10 -10.03
N ARG A 86 -1.45 7.92 -9.36
CA ARG A 86 -1.59 8.08 -7.91
C ARG A 86 -0.72 7.08 -7.14
N TYR A 87 -0.63 5.83 -7.57
CA TYR A 87 0.27 4.84 -6.96
C TYR A 87 1.75 5.27 -6.98
N ALA A 88 2.26 5.80 -8.11
CA ALA A 88 3.63 6.27 -8.19
C ALA A 88 3.89 7.47 -7.27
N ARG A 89 2.93 8.40 -7.16
CA ARG A 89 2.99 9.52 -6.19
C ARG A 89 2.95 9.04 -4.74
N TYR A 90 2.16 8.01 -4.45
CA TYR A 90 2.13 7.37 -3.13
C TYR A 90 3.49 6.78 -2.75
N ILE A 91 4.11 6.01 -3.64
CA ILE A 91 5.44 5.44 -3.40
C ILE A 91 6.49 6.55 -3.22
N LYS A 92 6.39 7.63 -4.00
CA LYS A 92 7.24 8.81 -3.80
C LYS A 92 7.05 9.45 -2.42
N ALA A 93 5.82 9.54 -1.92
CA ALA A 93 5.55 10.06 -0.58
C ALA A 93 6.15 9.16 0.51
N ILE A 94 6.09 7.83 0.35
CA ILE A 94 6.78 6.90 1.26
C ILE A 94 8.29 7.12 1.26
N ASP A 95 8.91 7.30 0.09
CA ASP A 95 10.34 7.60 -0.01
C ASP A 95 10.72 8.89 0.73
N GLN A 96 9.88 9.92 0.61
CA GLN A 96 10.06 11.19 1.32
C GLN A 96 9.93 11.00 2.83
N LEU A 97 8.94 10.23 3.30
CA LEU A 97 8.76 9.91 4.72
C LEU A 97 9.95 9.15 5.28
N LEU A 98 10.43 8.11 4.60
CA LEU A 98 11.60 7.34 5.01
C LEU A 98 12.86 8.22 5.07
N THR A 99 13.02 9.13 4.11
CA THR A 99 14.18 10.04 4.06
C THR A 99 14.13 11.10 5.15
N ALA A 100 12.94 11.58 5.53
CA ALA A 100 12.75 12.59 6.56
C ALA A 100 12.73 12.00 7.98
N ALA A 101 12.48 10.69 8.13
CA ALA A 101 12.33 10.06 9.43
C ALA A 101 13.65 10.00 10.23
N PRO A 102 13.59 10.07 11.57
CA PRO A 102 14.73 9.79 12.44
C PRO A 102 15.06 8.29 12.46
N ASP A 103 16.23 7.94 13.00
CA ASP A 103 16.55 6.56 13.31
C ASP A 103 15.67 6.04 14.46
N PRO A 104 15.24 4.76 14.44
CA PRO A 104 15.55 3.73 13.46
C PRO A 104 14.60 3.70 12.24
N ILE A 105 13.61 4.59 12.18
CA ILE A 105 12.53 4.60 11.16
C ILE A 105 13.08 4.81 9.75
N ARG A 106 14.17 5.59 9.61
CA ARG A 106 14.89 5.79 8.34
C ARG A 106 15.28 4.48 7.64
N HIS A 107 15.52 3.41 8.39
CA HIS A 107 15.92 2.09 7.86
C HIS A 107 14.74 1.14 7.60
N TRP A 108 13.51 1.59 7.83
CA TRP A 108 12.33 0.79 7.55
C TRP A 108 12.18 0.53 6.06
N THR A 109 11.59 -0.62 5.72
CA THR A 109 11.18 -0.90 4.34
C THR A 109 9.96 -0.08 3.97
N ALA A 110 9.71 0.09 2.67
CA ALA A 110 8.49 0.71 2.19
C ALA A 110 7.24 0.02 2.76
N ARG A 111 7.26 -1.31 2.86
CA ARG A 111 6.19 -2.13 3.44
C ARG A 111 5.99 -1.90 4.93
N THR A 112 7.06 -1.73 5.70
CA THR A 112 6.97 -1.41 7.13
C THR A 112 6.34 -0.03 7.34
N MET A 113 6.75 0.97 6.53
CA MET A 113 6.14 2.31 6.55
C MET A 113 4.66 2.27 6.17
N ASP A 114 4.28 1.54 5.13
CA ASP A 114 2.88 1.35 4.72
C ASP A 114 2.05 0.70 5.83
N THR A 115 2.60 -0.33 6.47
CA THR A 115 1.95 -1.01 7.59
C THR A 115 1.71 -0.03 8.75
N ALA A 116 2.68 0.83 9.06
CA ALA A 116 2.51 1.86 10.08
C ALA A 116 1.42 2.89 9.71
N LEU A 117 1.36 3.32 8.45
CA LEU A 117 0.29 4.20 7.94
C LEU A 117 -1.10 3.54 8.04
N TYR A 118 -1.18 2.23 7.75
CA TYR A 118 -2.40 1.46 7.93
C TYR A 118 -2.87 1.46 9.40
N TRP A 119 -1.94 1.27 10.34
CA TRP A 119 -2.25 1.30 11.78
C TRP A 119 -2.63 2.69 12.29
N LEU A 120 -2.00 3.76 11.78
CA LEU A 120 -2.30 5.15 12.16
C LEU A 120 -3.77 5.52 11.93
N ASN A 121 -4.38 4.96 10.89
CA ASN A 121 -5.77 5.23 10.51
C ASN A 121 -6.74 4.12 10.95
N GLN A 122 -6.36 3.34 11.96
CA GLN A 122 -7.32 2.53 12.71
C GLN A 122 -8.07 3.45 13.68
N PRO A 123 -9.40 3.31 13.84
CA PRO A 123 -10.05 3.90 14.99
C PRO A 123 -9.32 3.38 16.23
N ILE A 124 -8.88 4.28 17.10
CA ILE A 124 -8.41 3.87 18.42
C ILE A 124 -9.63 3.23 19.09
N THR A 125 -9.74 1.91 19.05
CA THR A 125 -10.68 1.20 19.89
C THR A 125 -10.15 1.38 21.29
N THR A 126 -10.57 2.46 21.95
CA THR A 126 -10.36 2.64 23.38
C THR A 126 -10.91 1.38 24.05
N PHE A 127 -10.05 0.59 24.70
CA PHE A 127 -10.41 -0.59 25.47
C PHE A 127 -11.18 -0.21 26.75
N ASN A 128 -12.27 0.57 26.63
CA ASN A 128 -13.12 0.98 27.74
C ASN A 128 -14.42 0.17 27.82
N GLN A 129 -14.44 -1.04 27.24
CA GLN A 129 -15.61 -1.95 27.23
C GLN A 129 -15.42 -3.22 28.09
N LEU A 130 -14.63 -3.16 29.17
CA LEU A 130 -14.63 -4.22 30.18
C LEU A 130 -15.39 -3.87 31.48
N ASP A 131 -15.93 -2.64 31.61
CA ASP A 131 -16.76 -2.24 32.76
C ASP A 131 -18.28 -2.47 32.57
N GLN A 132 -18.70 -3.20 31.54
CA GLN A 132 -20.13 -3.45 31.25
C GLN A 132 -20.52 -4.93 31.26
N TYR A 133 -19.98 -5.70 32.20
CA TYR A 133 -20.65 -6.94 32.64
C TYR A 133 -21.30 -6.71 34.00
N PRO A 134 -22.64 -6.74 34.12
CA PRO A 134 -23.28 -6.75 35.42
C PRO A 134 -22.92 -8.05 36.13
N THR A 135 -22.21 -7.95 37.25
CA THR A 135 -22.02 -9.04 38.20
C THR A 135 -23.40 -9.51 38.62
N LYS A 136 -23.83 -10.69 38.14
CA LYS A 136 -25.00 -11.35 38.69
C LYS A 136 -24.65 -11.69 40.13
N ALA A 137 -25.30 -11.00 41.07
CA ALA A 137 -25.26 -11.38 42.47
C ALA A 137 -25.85 -12.78 42.60
N ASP A 138 -25.01 -13.74 42.97
CA ASP A 138 -25.43 -15.07 43.37
C ASP A 138 -26.37 -14.93 44.57
N THR A 139 -27.56 -15.50 44.39
CA THR A 139 -28.57 -15.68 45.42
C THR A 139 -28.09 -16.79 46.36
N THR A 140 -28.02 -16.53 47.66
CA THR A 140 -28.15 -17.56 48.70
C THR A 140 -28.88 -16.97 49.88
#